data_AF-A0A7W2X6Y1-F1
#
_entry.id   AF-A0A7W2X6Y1-F1
#
_cell.length_a   1.000
_cell.length_b   1.000
_cell.length_c   1.000
_cell.angle_alpha   90.00
_cell.angle_beta   90.00
_cell.angle_gamma   90.00
#
_symmetry.space_group_name_H-M   'P 1'
#
loop_
_entity.id
_entity.type
_entity.pdbx_description
1 polymer ?
#
loop_
_entity_poly.entity_id
_entity_poly.type
_entity_poly.pdbx_seq_one_letter_code
_entity_poly.pdbx_strand_id
1 'polypeptide(L)'
;MRKWLWILFFPLAAQAAGEGMWQASSMGVTLNNRGVSMSSNPLSPPDAVSGLMTMVVWNYKLIGPTPAGLRVRLCSQTRCTEIDGESGTTQALNGVPAVEPLHFVWEVPGGGRLIPALNVQSNSVIVNYR
;
A
#
# COMPACT_ATOMS: atom_id res chain seq x y z
N MET A 1 -7.22 58.78 29.74
CA MET A 1 -5.94 58.05 29.68
C MET A 1 -6.19 56.71 29.03
N ARG A 2 -5.66 56.53 27.82
CA ARG A 2 -6.05 55.51 26.84
C ARG A 2 -4.90 54.52 26.67
N LYS A 3 -5.04 53.29 27.16
CA LYS A 3 -4.14 52.17 26.82
C LYS A 3 -4.97 50.89 26.70
N TRP A 4 -5.44 50.64 25.49
CA TRP A 4 -6.13 49.43 25.06
C TRP A 4 -5.04 48.42 24.67
N LEU A 5 -4.81 47.41 25.52
CA LEU A 5 -3.88 46.32 25.24
C LEU A 5 -4.66 45.15 24.64
N TRP A 6 -4.68 45.08 23.31
CA TRP A 6 -5.04 43.87 22.57
C TRP A 6 -3.80 42.98 22.48
N ILE A 7 -3.74 41.94 23.30
CA ILE A 7 -2.76 40.86 23.14
C ILE A 7 -3.31 39.94 22.04
N LEU A 8 -2.71 40.03 20.86
CA LEU A 8 -2.90 39.10 19.75
C LEU A 8 -2.43 37.71 20.20
N PHE A 9 -3.37 36.82 20.51
CA PHE A 9 -3.12 35.38 20.52
C PHE A 9 -2.92 34.92 19.07
N PHE A 10 -1.67 34.88 18.63
CA PHE A 10 -1.28 34.27 17.36
C PHE A 10 -1.02 32.78 17.62
N PRO A 11 -1.90 31.86 17.21
CA PRO A 11 -1.59 30.44 17.33
C PRO A 11 -0.50 30.14 16.31
N LEU A 12 0.70 29.81 16.80
CA LEU A 12 1.72 29.13 16.00
C LEU A 12 1.17 27.75 15.64
N ALA A 13 0.54 27.64 14.47
CA ALA A 13 0.29 26.36 13.83
C ALA A 13 1.64 25.78 13.38
N ALA A 14 2.33 25.10 14.30
CA ALA A 14 3.44 24.25 13.95
C ALA A 14 2.88 23.08 13.14
N GLN A 15 2.95 23.18 11.82
CA GLN A 15 2.72 22.05 10.94
C GLN A 15 3.88 21.08 11.19
N ALA A 16 3.64 20.06 12.01
CA ALA A 16 4.53 18.93 12.09
C ALA A 16 4.52 18.26 10.71
N ALA A 17 5.48 18.61 9.85
CA ALA A 17 5.98 17.70 8.83
C ALA A 17 6.72 16.58 9.59
N GLY A 18 5.95 15.80 10.32
CA GLY A 18 6.38 14.72 11.19
C GLY A 18 6.14 13.41 10.48
N GLU A 19 6.92 12.41 10.87
CA GLU A 19 6.70 11.03 10.45
C GLU A 19 5.23 10.66 10.61
N GLY A 20 4.66 10.04 9.59
CA GLY A 20 3.25 9.70 9.52
C GLY A 20 3.05 8.28 9.03
N MET A 21 1.82 7.80 9.18
CA MET A 21 1.39 6.53 8.65
C MET A 21 0.02 6.64 8.01
N TRP A 22 -0.19 5.91 6.92
CA TRP A 22 -1.52 5.67 6.39
C TRP A 22 -1.72 4.18 6.15
N GLN A 23 -2.97 3.74 6.15
CA GLN A 23 -3.32 2.35 5.88
C GLN A 23 -4.55 2.28 4.99
N ALA A 24 -4.60 1.24 4.16
CA ALA A 24 -5.73 0.97 3.29
C ALA A 24 -5.83 -0.52 3.00
N SER A 25 -7.04 -0.97 2.67
CA SER A 25 -7.32 -2.35 2.28
C SER A 25 -8.36 -2.42 1.18
N SER A 26 -8.34 -3.51 0.41
CA SER A 26 -9.33 -3.81 -0.60
C SER A 26 -9.59 -5.31 -0.67
N MET A 27 -10.68 -5.69 -1.33
CA MET A 27 -10.82 -7.06 -1.84
C MET A 27 -9.70 -7.35 -2.84
N GLY A 28 -9.26 -8.60 -2.85
CA GLY A 28 -8.28 -9.07 -3.81
C GLY A 28 -8.91 -9.55 -5.11
N VAL A 29 -8.17 -10.38 -5.84
CA VAL A 29 -8.54 -10.85 -7.17
C VAL A 29 -8.71 -12.37 -7.21
N THR A 30 -9.35 -12.88 -8.28
CA THR A 30 -9.42 -14.33 -8.55
C THR A 30 -8.76 -14.66 -9.88
N LEU A 31 -7.70 -15.47 -9.88
CA LEU A 31 -7.06 -15.98 -11.10
C LEU A 31 -7.48 -17.43 -11.36
N ASN A 32 -8.09 -17.66 -12.54
CA ASN A 32 -8.49 -18.99 -12.99
C ASN A 32 -7.48 -19.65 -13.94
N ASN A 33 -6.47 -18.89 -14.39
CA ASN A 33 -5.51 -19.32 -15.40
C ASN A 33 -4.09 -18.91 -14.99
N ARG A 34 -3.12 -19.76 -15.35
CA ARG A 34 -1.69 -19.43 -15.29
C ARG A 34 -1.32 -18.52 -16.46
N GLY A 35 -0.23 -17.77 -16.29
CA GLY A 35 0.25 -16.82 -17.30
C GLY A 35 -0.57 -15.54 -17.42
N VAL A 36 -1.51 -15.32 -16.50
CA VAL A 36 -2.29 -14.08 -16.40
C VAL A 36 -1.76 -13.26 -15.24
N SER A 37 -1.48 -11.99 -15.51
CA SER A 37 -1.17 -10.99 -14.49
C SER A 37 -2.41 -10.13 -14.24
N MET A 38 -2.80 -9.96 -12.98
CA MET A 38 -3.95 -9.14 -12.61
C MET A 38 -3.61 -8.23 -11.43
N SER A 39 -4.12 -6.99 -11.48
CA SER A 39 -3.96 -6.02 -10.39
C SER A 39 -5.18 -6.01 -9.49
N SER A 40 -4.96 -5.92 -8.18
CA SER A 40 -6.00 -5.50 -7.23
C SER A 40 -6.36 -4.03 -7.44
N ASN A 41 -7.46 -3.59 -6.81
CA ASN A 41 -7.79 -2.18 -6.71
C ASN A 41 -6.66 -1.39 -6.02
N PRO A 42 -6.43 -0.14 -6.42
CA PRO A 42 -5.43 0.71 -5.78
C PRO A 42 -5.80 1.02 -4.33
N LEU A 43 -4.79 1.04 -3.48
CA LEU A 43 -4.83 1.40 -2.08
C LEU A 43 -4.21 2.79 -1.92
N SER A 44 -5.04 3.78 -1.60
CA SER A 44 -4.65 5.18 -1.49
C SER A 44 -4.73 5.66 -0.04
N PRO A 45 -3.94 6.68 0.35
CA PRO A 45 -4.11 7.34 1.63
C PRO A 45 -5.52 7.95 1.75
N PRO A 46 -6.20 7.80 2.90
CA PRO A 46 -7.56 8.32 3.10
C PRO A 46 -7.58 9.84 3.26
N ASP A 47 -6.50 10.42 3.77
CA ASP A 47 -6.31 11.85 4.00
C ASP A 47 -5.19 12.40 3.11
N ALA A 48 -5.12 13.73 3.00
CA ALA A 48 -4.00 14.39 2.34
C ALA A 48 -2.70 14.14 3.11
N VAL A 49 -1.80 13.36 2.54
CA VAL A 49 -0.47 13.10 3.07
C VAL A 49 0.58 13.82 2.24
N SER A 50 1.76 14.05 2.82
CA SER A 50 2.92 14.58 2.10
C SER A 50 4.19 13.97 2.67
N GLY A 51 5.27 13.97 1.90
CA GLY A 51 6.51 13.30 2.27
C GLY A 51 6.77 12.03 1.46
N LEU A 52 7.77 11.27 1.88
CA LEU A 52 8.28 10.11 1.18
C LEU A 52 8.08 8.84 2.02
N MET A 53 7.66 7.77 1.37
CA MET A 53 7.56 6.44 1.98
C MET A 53 8.91 6.01 2.55
N THR A 54 8.88 5.35 3.70
CA THR A 54 10.07 4.81 4.37
C THR A 54 10.00 3.30 4.46
N MET A 55 8.92 2.77 5.04
CA MET A 55 8.67 1.35 5.22
C MET A 55 7.20 1.04 4.94
N VAL A 56 6.98 -0.01 4.15
CA VAL A 56 5.64 -0.52 3.84
C VAL A 56 5.48 -1.89 4.48
N VAL A 57 4.50 -2.02 5.37
CA VAL A 57 3.99 -3.30 5.87
C VAL A 57 2.85 -3.71 4.97
N TRP A 58 2.81 -4.98 4.59
CA TRP A 58 1.74 -5.49 3.74
C TRP A 58 1.18 -6.78 4.33
N ASN A 59 -0.09 -7.03 4.03
CA ASN A 59 -0.75 -8.29 4.33
C ASN A 59 -1.75 -8.61 3.23
N TYR A 60 -1.91 -9.89 2.91
CA TYR A 60 -3.03 -10.38 2.15
C TYR A 60 -3.51 -11.70 2.74
N LYS A 61 -4.68 -12.15 2.28
CA LYS A 61 -5.27 -13.42 2.74
C LYS A 61 -5.84 -14.18 1.56
N LEU A 62 -5.49 -15.46 1.48
CA LEU A 62 -6.01 -16.35 0.43
C LEU A 62 -7.20 -17.18 0.95
N ILE A 63 -8.08 -17.53 0.02
CA ILE A 63 -9.09 -18.57 0.22
C ILE A 63 -8.57 -19.82 -0.49
N GLY A 64 -8.10 -20.78 0.31
CA GLY A 64 -7.49 -22.01 -0.18
C GLY A 64 -5.96 -21.96 -0.17
N PRO A 65 -5.29 -22.93 -0.80
CA PRO A 65 -3.84 -23.05 -0.77
C PRO A 65 -3.15 -22.02 -1.67
N THR A 66 -1.96 -21.57 -1.28
CA THR A 66 -1.07 -20.77 -2.13
C THR A 66 -0.63 -21.60 -3.35
N PRO A 67 -0.91 -21.17 -4.59
CA PRO A 67 -0.44 -21.88 -5.77
C PRO A 67 1.08 -21.90 -5.86
N ALA A 68 1.65 -23.05 -6.26
CA ALA A 68 3.08 -23.14 -6.51
C ALA A 68 3.50 -22.16 -7.62
N GLY A 69 4.53 -21.37 -7.31
CA GLY A 69 5.06 -20.32 -8.21
C GLY A 69 4.24 -19.03 -8.21
N LEU A 70 3.32 -18.82 -7.26
CA LEU A 70 2.66 -17.52 -7.09
C LEU A 70 3.72 -16.42 -6.94
N ARG A 71 3.65 -15.43 -7.82
CA ARG A 71 4.41 -14.18 -7.75
C ARG A 71 3.47 -13.07 -7.36
N VAL A 72 3.82 -12.36 -6.30
CA VAL A 72 3.09 -11.18 -5.84
C VAL A 72 4.04 -10.00 -5.88
N ARG A 73 3.59 -8.91 -6.49
CA ARG A 73 4.34 -7.64 -6.51
C ARG A 73 3.51 -6.55 -5.88
N LEU A 74 4.16 -5.68 -5.12
CA LEU A 74 3.59 -4.43 -4.64
C LEU A 74 4.14 -3.28 -5.47
N CYS A 75 3.25 -2.54 -6.12
CA CYS A 75 3.61 -1.51 -7.09
C CYS A 75 3.05 -0.15 -6.67
N SER A 76 3.90 0.87 -6.72
CA SER A 76 3.50 2.29 -6.81
C SER A 76 3.38 2.69 -8.29
N GLN A 77 3.26 4.00 -8.59
CA GLN A 77 3.26 4.46 -9.98
C GLN A 77 4.64 4.35 -10.63
N THR A 78 5.70 4.45 -9.83
CA THR A 78 7.08 4.57 -10.32
C THR A 78 7.95 3.35 -10.00
N ARG A 79 7.52 2.47 -9.09
CA ARG A 79 8.33 1.34 -8.64
C ARG A 79 7.50 0.12 -8.28
N CYS A 80 8.01 -1.07 -8.57
CA CYS A 80 7.46 -2.33 -8.09
C CYS A 80 8.52 -3.11 -7.31
N THR A 81 8.08 -3.85 -6.29
CA THR A 81 8.90 -4.83 -5.57
C THR A 81 8.17 -6.16 -5.51
N GLU A 82 8.91 -7.26 -5.64
CA GLU A 82 8.39 -8.58 -5.30
C GLU A 82 8.23 -8.68 -3.78
N ILE A 83 7.20 -9.40 -3.35
CA ILE A 83 6.90 -9.67 -1.93
C ILE A 83 6.58 -11.15 -1.76
N ASP A 84 7.00 -11.72 -0.63
CA ASP A 84 6.91 -13.14 -0.35
C ASP A 84 6.13 -13.43 0.94
N GLY A 85 5.24 -14.43 0.88
CA GLY A 85 4.37 -14.82 2.00
C GLY A 85 3.05 -14.05 2.03
N GLU A 86 2.21 -14.26 3.04
CA GLU A 86 0.93 -13.52 3.20
C GLU A 86 1.06 -12.24 4.02
N SER A 87 2.20 -12.02 4.68
CA SER A 87 2.52 -10.76 5.36
C SER A 87 4.02 -10.51 5.40
N GLY A 88 4.39 -9.23 5.48
CA GLY A 88 5.79 -8.84 5.57
C GLY A 88 5.99 -7.34 5.59
N THR A 89 7.25 -6.93 5.49
CA THR A 89 7.64 -5.53 5.39
C THR A 89 8.64 -5.34 4.26
N THR A 90 8.68 -4.14 3.69
CA THR A 90 9.65 -3.78 2.66
C THR A 90 10.05 -2.31 2.76
N GLN A 91 11.32 -2.04 2.48
CA GLN A 91 11.86 -0.69 2.27
C GLN A 91 12.15 -0.44 0.78
N ALA A 92 11.79 -1.35 -0.11
CA ALA A 92 12.06 -1.21 -1.55
C ALA A 92 11.32 -0.02 -2.16
N LEU A 93 10.23 0.44 -1.54
CA LEU A 93 9.47 1.64 -1.93
C LEU A 93 9.95 2.91 -1.22
N ASN A 94 11.10 2.88 -0.53
CA ASN A 94 11.66 4.07 0.12
C ASN A 94 11.92 5.19 -0.90
N GLY A 95 11.53 6.42 -0.55
CA GLY A 95 11.69 7.59 -1.40
C GLY A 95 10.57 7.79 -2.43
N VAL A 96 9.60 6.88 -2.51
CA VAL A 96 8.38 7.08 -3.32
C VAL A 96 7.47 8.10 -2.61
N PRO A 97 6.83 9.05 -3.31
CA PRO A 97 5.89 9.97 -2.68
C PRO A 97 4.77 9.24 -1.93
N ALA A 98 4.53 9.60 -0.66
CA ALA A 98 3.54 8.93 0.20
C ALA A 98 2.09 9.06 -0.31
N VAL A 99 1.85 10.00 -1.22
CA VAL A 99 0.57 10.21 -1.92
C VAL A 99 0.31 9.18 -3.02
N GLU A 100 1.32 8.46 -3.49
CA GLU A 100 1.13 7.47 -4.56
C GLU A 100 0.29 6.29 -4.06
N PRO A 101 -0.73 5.86 -4.82
CA PRO A 101 -1.46 4.65 -4.51
C PRO A 101 -0.57 3.42 -4.71
N LEU A 102 -0.75 2.43 -3.84
CA LEU A 102 -0.13 1.11 -3.99
C LEU A 102 -1.13 0.09 -4.50
N HIS A 103 -0.71 -0.83 -5.35
CA HIS A 103 -1.55 -1.94 -5.80
C HIS A 103 -0.77 -3.25 -5.82
N PHE A 104 -1.48 -4.34 -5.53
CA PHE A 104 -0.93 -5.68 -5.62
C PHE A 104 -1.11 -6.21 -7.04
N VAL A 105 -0.06 -6.79 -7.59
CA VAL A 105 -0.07 -7.48 -8.88
C VAL A 105 0.18 -8.96 -8.63
N TRP A 106 -0.73 -9.79 -9.12
CA TRP A 106 -0.78 -11.23 -8.89
C TRP A 106 -0.50 -11.95 -10.19
N GLU A 107 0.37 -12.95 -10.16
CA GLU A 107 0.65 -13.79 -11.32
C GLU A 107 1.04 -15.19 -10.87
N VAL A 108 0.58 -16.21 -11.59
CA VAL A 108 1.14 -17.56 -11.48
C VAL A 108 1.69 -17.93 -12.86
N PRO A 109 3.02 -17.99 -13.05
CA PRO A 109 3.63 -18.27 -14.34
C PRO A 109 3.20 -19.63 -14.92
N GLY A 110 3.34 -19.76 -16.24
CA GLY A 110 2.96 -20.95 -17.01
C GLY A 110 1.77 -20.69 -17.93
N GLY A 111 1.03 -21.73 -18.28
CA GLY A 111 -0.16 -21.63 -19.13
C GLY A 111 -1.25 -22.61 -18.72
N GLY A 112 -2.47 -22.39 -19.22
CA GLY A 112 -3.62 -23.24 -18.94
C GLY A 112 -4.36 -22.87 -17.65
N ARG A 113 -5.25 -23.77 -17.20
CA ARG A 113 -6.11 -23.55 -16.04
C ARG A 113 -5.32 -23.65 -14.73
N LEU A 114 -5.60 -22.77 -13.79
CA LEU A 114 -5.08 -22.80 -12.43
C LEU A 114 -6.05 -23.57 -11.53
N ILE A 115 -5.58 -24.66 -10.91
CA ILE A 115 -6.40 -25.56 -10.08
C ILE A 115 -5.69 -25.81 -8.73
N PRO A 116 -6.33 -25.47 -7.59
CA PRO A 116 -7.49 -24.59 -7.50
C PRO A 116 -7.15 -23.18 -8.02
N ALA A 117 -8.17 -22.38 -8.33
CA ALA A 117 -7.97 -20.97 -8.69
C ALA A 117 -7.30 -20.23 -7.52
N LEU A 118 -6.46 -19.23 -7.83
CA LEU A 118 -6.02 -18.28 -6.82
C LEU A 118 -7.24 -17.43 -6.45
N ASN A 119 -7.57 -17.35 -5.16
CA ASN A 119 -8.63 -16.49 -4.67
C ASN A 119 -8.09 -15.66 -3.51
N VAL A 120 -7.93 -14.36 -3.72
CA VAL A 120 -7.43 -13.42 -2.72
C VAL A 120 -8.64 -12.76 -2.05
N GLN A 121 -8.88 -13.09 -0.79
CA GLN A 121 -9.97 -12.53 0.02
C GLN A 121 -9.78 -11.02 0.23
N SER A 122 -8.56 -10.63 0.63
CA SER A 122 -8.25 -9.26 1.00
C SER A 122 -6.76 -8.99 0.85
N ASN A 123 -6.41 -7.74 0.58
CA ASN A 123 -5.05 -7.23 0.63
C ASN A 123 -5.03 -5.85 1.30
N SER A 124 -3.97 -5.56 2.04
CA SER A 124 -3.81 -4.33 2.82
C SER A 124 -2.36 -3.90 2.89
N VAL A 125 -2.18 -2.60 3.12
CA VAL A 125 -0.88 -1.98 3.40
C VAL A 125 -0.98 -1.04 4.58
N ILE A 126 0.14 -0.91 5.28
CA ILE A 126 0.43 0.19 6.20
C ILE A 126 1.72 0.84 5.68
N VAL A 127 1.64 2.12 5.34
CA VAL A 127 2.74 2.87 4.75
C VAL A 127 3.20 3.92 5.75
N ASN A 128 4.45 3.79 6.20
CA ASN A 128 5.14 4.81 6.98
C ASN A 128 5.80 5.80 6.02
N TYR A 129 5.76 7.07 6.35
CA TYR A 129 6.37 8.15 5.57
C TYR A 129 6.92 9.25 6.48
N ARG A 130 7.76 10.11 5.91
CA ARG A 130 8.32 11.29 6.59
C ARG A 130 8.66 12.39 5.59
#